data_AF-A0A2V7GJK8-F1
#
_entry.id   AF-A0A2V7GJK8-F1
#
_cell.length_a   1.000
_cell.length_b   1.000
_cell.length_c   1.000
_cell.angle_alpha   90.00
_cell.angle_beta   90.00
_cell.angle_gamma   90.00
#
_symmetry.space_group_name_H-M   'P 1'
#
loop_
_entity.id
_entity.type
_entity.pdbx_description
1 polymer ?
#
loop_
_entity_poly.entity_id
_entity_poly.type
_entity_poly.pdbx_seq_one_letter_code
_entity_poly.pdbx_strand_id
1 'polypeptide(L)' 'FTFKDFVQAMKFVNKVADVAEAQGHHPDIHIHWNKVELVLWTHAIGGLHENDFVMAARIDNL' A
#
# COMPACT_ATOMS: atom_id res chain seq x y z
N PHE A 1 -4.26 8.17 -0.14
CA PHE A 1 -5.70 7.86 -0.03
C PHE A 1 -6.31 8.62 1.14
N THR A 2 -7.53 9.12 1.01
CA THR A 2 -8.26 9.83 2.08
C THR A 2 -9.66 9.27 2.21
N PHE A 3 -10.07 8.93 3.44
CA PHE A 3 -11.33 8.28 3.76
C PHE A 3 -12.23 9.15 4.64
N LYS A 4 -13.47 8.72 4.90
CA LYS A 4 -14.40 9.45 5.78
C LYS A 4 -14.01 9.37 7.26
N ASP A 5 -13.44 8.24 7.69
CA ASP A 5 -13.11 7.97 9.08
C ASP A 5 -11.95 6.96 9.20
N PHE A 6 -11.44 6.78 10.42
CA PHE A 6 -10.34 5.85 10.72
C PHE A 6 -10.68 4.39 10.42
N VAL A 7 -11.94 3.97 10.64
CA VAL A 7 -12.36 2.59 10.42
C VAL A 7 -12.30 2.25 8.92
N GLN A 8 -12.71 3.16 8.06
CA GLN A 8 -12.60 2.99 6.61
C GLN A 8 -11.15 3.00 6.13
N ALA A 9 -10.30 3.88 6.69
CA ALA A 9 -8.87 3.87 6.41
C ALA A 9 -8.22 2.52 6.78
N MET A 10 -8.53 1.97 7.95
CA MET A 10 -8.03 0.66 8.37
C MET A 10 -8.55 -0.50 7.50
N LYS A 11 -9.81 -0.44 7.03
CA LYS A 11 -10.32 -1.43 6.06
C LYS A 11 -9.51 -1.41 4.76
N PHE A 12 -9.16 -0.23 4.26
CA PHE A 12 -8.29 -0.10 3.09
C PHE A 12 -6.88 -0.65 3.37
N VAL A 13 -6.27 -0.30 4.52
CA VAL A 13 -4.96 -0.84 4.92
C VAL A 13 -4.97 -2.37 4.96
N ASN A 14 -6.02 -3.00 5.49
CA ASN A 14 -6.13 -4.46 5.51
C ASN A 14 -6.18 -5.06 4.10
N LYS A 15 -6.94 -4.46 3.17
CA LYS A 15 -6.93 -4.89 1.76
C LYS A 15 -5.54 -4.77 1.12
N VAL A 16 -4.82 -3.68 1.42
CA VAL A 16 -3.44 -3.48 0.94
C VAL A 16 -2.52 -4.56 1.52
N ALA A 17 -2.68 -4.94 2.79
CA ALA A 17 -1.91 -6.01 3.41
C ALA A 17 -2.15 -7.36 2.74
N ASP A 18 -3.40 -7.69 2.40
CA ASP A 18 -3.73 -8.92 1.66
C ASP A 18 -3.06 -8.96 0.28
N VAL A 19 -3.07 -7.83 -0.46
CA VAL A 19 -2.39 -7.70 -1.75
C VAL A 19 -0.87 -7.82 -1.60
N ALA A 20 -0.30 -7.13 -0.61
CA ALA A 20 1.13 -7.14 -0.33
C ALA A 20 1.65 -8.56 -0.08
N GLU A 21 0.96 -9.31 0.79
CA GLU A 21 1.33 -10.67 1.13
C GLU A 21 1.21 -11.61 -0.09
N ALA A 22 0.13 -11.47 -0.87
CA ALA A 22 -0.05 -12.25 -2.10
C ALA A 22 1.01 -11.95 -3.18
N GLN A 23 1.63 -10.77 -3.18
CA GLN A 23 2.70 -10.41 -4.10
C GLN A 23 4.10 -10.66 -3.53
N GLY A 24 4.23 -10.96 -2.23
CA GLY A 24 5.53 -11.05 -1.56
C GLY A 24 6.32 -9.75 -1.61
N HIS A 25 5.61 -8.61 -1.67
CA HIS A 25 6.20 -7.27 -1.75
C HIS A 25 5.42 -6.34 -0.84
N HIS A 26 6.10 -5.69 0.09
CA HIS A 26 5.47 -5.01 1.22
C HIS A 26 5.72 -3.49 1.15
N PRO A 27 4.67 -2.65 1.18
CA PRO A 27 4.82 -1.20 1.20
C PRO A 27 5.08 -0.72 2.63
N ASP A 28 5.69 0.45 2.76
CA ASP A 28 5.60 1.22 4.00
C ASP A 28 4.24 1.90 4.06
N ILE A 29 3.51 1.71 5.17
CA ILE A 29 2.15 2.23 5.36
C ILE A 29 2.14 3.26 6.48
N HIS A 30 1.84 4.52 6.13
CA HIS A 30 1.65 5.60 7.09
C HIS A 30 0.16 5.93 7.18
N ILE A 31 -0.42 5.85 8.38
CA ILE A 31 -1.82 6.20 8.63
C ILE A 31 -1.93 7.38 9.60
N HIS A 32 -2.71 8.39 9.19
CA HIS A 32 -2.97 9.61 9.95
C HIS A 32 -4.49 9.83 10.01
N TRP A 33 -5.13 9.24 11.02
CA TRP A 33 -6.60 9.20 11.15
C TRP A 33 -7.27 8.66 9.88
N ASN A 34 -7.78 9.52 9.01
CA ASN A 34 -8.49 9.13 7.79
C ASN A 34 -7.60 9.16 6.52
N LYS A 35 -6.33 9.53 6.63
CA LYS A 35 -5.37 9.57 5.51
C LYS A 35 -4.44 8.37 5.57
N VAL A 36 -4.25 7.70 4.44
CA VAL A 36 -3.27 6.61 4.25
C VAL A 36 -2.30 7.03 3.16
N GLU A 37 -1.01 6.96 3.47
CA GLU A 37 0.09 7.18 2.56
C GLU A 37 0.89 5.88 2.44
N LEU A 38 1.21 5.51 1.21
CA LEU A 38 1.89 4.27 0.87
C LEU A 38 3.18 4.62 0.15
N VAL A 39 4.29 4.04 0.60
CA VAL A 39 5.59 4.17 -0.07
C VAL A 39 5.99 2.80 -0.59
N LEU A 40 6.27 2.73 -1.90
CA LEU A 40 6.67 1.51 -2.59
C LEU A 40 8.08 1.69 -3.14
N TRP A 41 8.95 0.77 -2.76
CA TRP A 41 10.29 0.65 -3.31
C TRP A 41 10.84 -0.75 -3.00
N THR A 42 11.79 -1.21 -3.82
CA THR A 42 12.40 -2.53 -3.68
C THR A 42 13.70 -2.43 -2.88
N HIS A 43 13.63 -2.85 -1.62
CA HIS A 43 14.74 -2.83 -0.65
C HIS A 43 16.03 -3.48 -1.18
N ALA A 44 15.90 -4.62 -1.85
CA ALA A 44 17.04 -5.39 -2.35
C ALA A 44 17.90 -4.64 -3.38
N ILE A 45 17.33 -3.66 -4.09
CA ILE A 45 18.03 -2.87 -5.10
C ILE A 45 18.18 -1.39 -4.72
N GLY A 46 17.68 -0.98 -3.55
CA GLY A 46 17.76 0.41 -3.10
C GLY A 46 17.01 1.40 -4.00
N GLY A 47 15.97 0.96 -4.69
CA GLY A 47 15.31 1.78 -5.73
C GLY A 47 14.01 1.17 -6.25
N LEU A 48 13.55 1.70 -7.38
CA LEU A 48 12.32 1.26 -8.03
C LEU A 48 12.57 0.05 -8.93
N HIS A 49 11.69 -0.94 -8.81
CA HIS A 49 11.59 -2.12 -9.65
C HIS A 49 10.20 -2.19 -10.29
N GLU A 50 10.04 -3.00 -11.35
CA GLU A 50 8.74 -3.20 -12.03
C GLU A 50 7.63 -3.64 -11.05
N ASN A 51 7.98 -4.46 -10.05
CA ASN A 51 7.05 -4.91 -9.01
C ASN A 51 6.44 -3.75 -8.21
N ASP A 52 7.16 -2.65 -8.01
CA ASP A 52 6.63 -1.47 -7.32
C ASP A 52 5.47 -0.85 -8.10
N PHE A 53 5.60 -0.77 -9.43
CA PHE A 53 4.56 -0.24 -10.30
C PHE A 53 3.37 -1.19 -10.44
N VAL A 54 3.62 -2.50 -10.54
CA VAL A 54 2.56 -3.51 -10.56
C VAL A 54 1.75 -3.47 -9.26
N MET A 55 2.44 -3.33 -8.13
CA MET A 55 1.80 -3.24 -6.83
C MET A 55 0.98 -1.95 -6.68
N ALA A 56 1.52 -0.81 -7.10
CA ALA A 56 0.79 0.46 -7.11
C ALA A 56 -0.52 0.34 -7.92
N ALA A 57 -0.45 -0.24 -9.13
CA ALA A 57 -1.62 -0.43 -9.98
C ALA A 57 -2.67 -1.38 -9.36
N ARG A 58 -2.25 -2.42 -8.64
CA ARG A 58 -3.17 -3.30 -7.90
C ARG A 58 -3.88 -2.55 -6.77
N ILE A 59 -3.14 -1.73 -6.03
CA ILE A 59 -3.67 -0.95 -4.90
C ILE A 59 -4.66 0.12 -5.37
N ASP A 60 -4.39 0.78 -6.51
CA ASP A 60 -5.29 1.78 -7.09
C ASP A 60 -6.66 1.21 -7.49
N ASN A 61 -6.76 -0.12 -7.67
CA ASN A 61 -8.00 -0.81 -8.03
C ASN A 61 -8.80 -1.37 -6.81
N LEU A 62 -8.41 -1.05 -5.57
CA LEU A 62 -9.05 -1.54 -4.33
C LEU A 62 -10.24 -0.70 -3.83
#